data_AF-A0A9E0NB40-F1
#
_entry.id   AF-A0A9E0NB40-F1
#
_cell.length_a   1.000
_cell.length_b   1.000
_cell.length_c   1.000
_cell.angle_alpha   90.00
_cell.angle_beta   90.00
_cell.angle_gamma   90.00
#
_symmetry.space_group_name_H-M   'P 1'
#
loop_
_entity.id
_entity.type
_entity.pdbx_description
1 polymer ?
#
loop_
_entity_poly.entity_id
_entity_poly.type
_entity_poly.pdbx_seq_one_letter_code
_entity_poly.pdbx_strand_id
1 'polypeptide(L)'
;MSDPSAAELAALRAELVALREEVARLHDDLRGARQRIDLTLRGQLRCPACGGRKIAHAPQVLDRADSATRAALALYQPSWWSSKVVGELEAYACVACGLVEWWVREPGALAEHDKYLRILDGAEPGAGGPYRGG
;
A
#
# COMPACT_ATOMS: atom_id res chain seq x y z
N MET A 1 -39.98 -49.09 -2.04
CA MET A 1 -39.43 -48.36 -3.20
C MET A 1 -39.01 -47.00 -2.70
N SER A 2 -37.72 -46.77 -2.51
CA SER A 2 -37.20 -45.47 -2.07
C SER A 2 -37.42 -44.45 -3.19
N ASP A 3 -37.93 -43.28 -2.83
CA ASP A 3 -38.29 -42.22 -3.77
C ASP A 3 -37.00 -41.67 -4.43
N PRO A 4 -36.79 -41.87 -5.75
CA PRO A 4 -35.58 -41.43 -6.44
C PRO A 4 -35.33 -39.92 -6.31
N SER A 5 -36.40 -39.13 -6.08
CA SER A 5 -36.30 -37.69 -5.85
C SER A 5 -35.60 -37.34 -4.53
N ALA A 6 -35.74 -38.16 -3.48
CA ALA A 6 -35.10 -37.93 -2.19
C ALA A 6 -33.59 -38.17 -2.26
N ALA A 7 -33.16 -39.16 -3.05
CA ALA A 7 -31.75 -39.45 -3.27
C ALA A 7 -31.08 -38.34 -4.11
N GLU A 8 -31.74 -37.87 -5.17
CA GLU A 8 -31.26 -36.75 -5.98
C GLU A 8 -31.16 -35.45 -5.16
N LEU A 9 -32.18 -35.14 -4.34
CA LEU A 9 -32.15 -33.98 -3.46
C LEU A 9 -31.03 -34.06 -2.41
N ALA A 10 -30.74 -35.26 -1.90
CA ALA A 10 -29.63 -35.45 -0.96
C ALA A 10 -28.26 -35.24 -1.65
N ALA A 11 -28.09 -35.78 -2.87
CA ALA A 11 -26.88 -35.58 -3.66
C ALA A 11 -26.65 -34.10 -4.00
N LEU A 12 -27.69 -33.41 -4.47
CA LEU A 12 -27.62 -31.97 -4.78
C LEU A 12 -27.30 -31.12 -3.54
N ARG A 13 -27.83 -31.49 -2.36
CA ARG A 13 -27.49 -30.81 -1.10
C ARG A 13 -26.03 -31.01 -0.71
N ALA A 14 -25.49 -32.21 -0.91
CA ALA A 14 -24.08 -32.48 -0.65
C ALA A 14 -23.17 -31.68 -1.60
N GLU A 15 -23.52 -31.62 -2.88
CA GLU A 15 -22.79 -30.83 -3.88
C GLU A 15 -22.84 -29.33 -3.57
N LEU A 16 -23.99 -28.81 -3.12
CA LEU A 16 -24.12 -27.41 -2.68
C LEU A 16 -23.24 -27.09 -1.47
N VAL A 17 -23.09 -28.01 -0.52
CA VAL A 17 -22.19 -27.83 0.62
C VAL A 17 -20.74 -27.77 0.14
N ALA A 18 -20.33 -28.74 -0.68
CA ALA A 18 -18.97 -28.78 -1.22
C ALA A 18 -18.63 -27.51 -2.03
N LEU A 19 -19.55 -27.05 -2.88
CA LEU A 19 -19.36 -25.81 -3.64
C LEU A 19 -19.26 -24.56 -2.75
N ARG A 20 -20.04 -24.50 -1.66
CA ARG A 20 -19.97 -23.37 -0.72
C ARG A 20 -18.62 -23.34 0.02
N GLU A 21 -18.10 -24.50 0.41
CA GLU A 21 -16.78 -24.62 1.03
C GLU A 21 -15.66 -24.24 0.05
N GLU A 22 -15.77 -24.69 -1.20
CA GLU A 22 -14.85 -24.32 -2.29
C GLU A 22 -14.80 -22.79 -2.50
N VAL A 23 -15.97 -22.15 -2.57
CA VAL A 23 -16.07 -20.69 -2.74
C VAL A 23 -15.50 -19.95 -1.54
N ALA A 24 -15.76 -20.40 -0.32
CA ALA A 24 -15.20 -19.79 0.89
C ALA A 24 -13.66 -19.83 0.86
N ARG A 25 -13.08 -20.99 0.52
CA ARG A 25 -11.64 -21.16 0.38
C ARG A 25 -11.04 -20.25 -0.69
N LEU A 26 -11.65 -20.21 -1.88
CA LEU A 26 -11.18 -19.36 -2.98
C LEU A 26 -11.25 -17.86 -2.62
N HIS A 27 -12.25 -17.44 -1.85
CA HIS A 27 -12.32 -16.06 -1.36
C HIS A 27 -11.19 -15.73 -0.38
N ASP A 28 -10.86 -16.64 0.52
CA ASP A 28 -9.75 -16.45 1.45
C ASP A 28 -8.40 -16.46 0.74
N ASP A 29 -8.22 -17.35 -0.25
CA ASP A 29 -7.03 -17.39 -1.11
C ASP A 29 -6.86 -16.09 -1.91
N LEU A 30 -7.93 -15.57 -2.50
CA LEU A 30 -7.93 -14.28 -3.19
C LEU A 30 -7.64 -13.12 -2.26
N ARG A 31 -8.16 -13.14 -1.02
CA ARG A 31 -7.85 -12.13 -0.01
C ARG A 31 -6.37 -12.17 0.34
N GLY A 32 -5.82 -13.34 0.62
CA GLY A 32 -4.40 -13.53 0.91
C GLY A 32 -3.51 -13.14 -0.28
N ALA A 33 -3.90 -13.49 -1.51
CA ALA A 33 -3.17 -13.10 -2.72
C ALA A 33 -3.20 -11.59 -2.94
N ARG A 34 -4.34 -10.92 -2.72
CA ARG A 34 -4.44 -9.45 -2.79
C ARG A 34 -3.64 -8.74 -1.71
N GLN A 35 -3.48 -9.34 -0.53
CA GLN A 35 -2.59 -8.82 0.51
C GLN A 35 -1.11 -8.99 0.16
N ARG A 36 -0.77 -10.02 -0.63
CA ARG A 36 0.61 -10.30 -1.07
C ARG A 36 1.01 -9.55 -2.34
N ILE A 37 0.05 -9.20 -3.19
CA ILE A 37 0.31 -8.38 -4.38
C ILE A 37 0.34 -6.92 -3.92
N ASP A 38 1.50 -6.28 -3.98
CA ASP A 38 1.63 -4.83 -3.80
C ASP A 38 0.72 -4.12 -4.81
N LEU A 39 -0.47 -3.70 -4.36
CA LEU A 39 -1.44 -2.90 -5.11
C LEU A 39 -0.98 -1.45 -5.15
N THR A 40 0.25 -1.23 -5.61
CA THR A 40 0.87 0.08 -5.69
C THR A 40 0.86 0.58 -7.14
N LEU A 41 0.76 1.90 -7.29
CA LEU A 41 0.95 2.58 -8.56
C LEU A 41 2.30 2.21 -9.16
N ARG A 42 3.36 2.15 -8.34
CA ARG A 42 4.72 1.80 -8.76
C ARG A 42 4.81 0.39 -9.32
N GLY A 43 4.24 -0.59 -8.63
CA GLY A 43 4.34 -2.01 -9.00
C GLY A 43 3.48 -2.39 -10.20
N GLN A 44 2.33 -1.73 -10.40
CA GLN A 44 1.34 -2.17 -11.38
C GLN A 44 1.07 -1.18 -12.52
N LEU A 45 1.52 0.07 -12.39
CA LEU A 45 1.17 1.19 -13.28
C LEU A 45 -0.36 1.28 -13.52
N ARG A 46 -1.12 0.89 -12.50
CA ARG A 46 -2.57 0.90 -12.45
C ARG A 46 -3.02 1.40 -11.09
N CYS A 47 -4.00 2.30 -11.10
CA CYS A 47 -4.51 2.89 -9.87
C CYS A 47 -5.30 1.86 -9.06
N PRO A 48 -4.92 1.59 -7.79
CA PRO A 48 -5.69 0.70 -6.92
C PRO A 48 -7.04 1.30 -6.52
N ALA A 49 -7.17 2.64 -6.52
CA ALA A 49 -8.40 3.32 -6.14
C ALA A 49 -9.46 3.36 -7.27
N CYS A 50 -9.06 3.62 -8.53
CA CYS A 50 -10.00 3.81 -9.64
C CYS A 50 -9.77 2.90 -10.86
N GLY A 51 -8.70 2.10 -10.89
CA GLY A 51 -8.35 1.24 -12.02
C GLY A 51 -7.77 1.96 -13.25
N GLY A 52 -7.58 3.28 -13.19
CA GLY A 52 -6.95 4.07 -14.25
C GLY A 52 -5.52 3.62 -14.55
N ARG A 53 -5.08 3.76 -15.81
CA ARG A 53 -3.74 3.33 -16.28
C ARG A 53 -2.81 4.48 -16.68
N LYS A 54 -3.29 5.73 -16.64
CA LYS A 54 -2.47 6.92 -16.86
C LYS A 54 -1.86 7.35 -15.54
N ILE A 55 -0.60 6.97 -15.32
CA ILE A 55 0.17 7.26 -14.11
C ILE A 55 1.27 8.24 -14.47
N ALA A 56 1.27 9.41 -13.83
CA ALA A 56 2.39 10.33 -13.86
C ALA A 56 3.47 9.85 -12.89
N HIS A 57 4.73 9.93 -13.30
CA HIS A 57 5.87 9.54 -12.48
C HIS A 57 6.84 10.73 -12.38
N ALA A 58 7.15 11.14 -11.16
CA ALA A 58 8.18 12.10 -10.84
C ALA A 58 9.36 11.35 -10.20
N PRO A 59 10.44 11.06 -10.96
CA PRO A 59 11.61 10.34 -10.43
C PRO A 59 12.38 11.13 -9.36
N GLN A 60 12.09 12.43 -9.26
CA GLN A 60 12.55 13.31 -8.20
C GLN A 60 11.46 14.35 -7.96
N VAL A 61 11.04 14.48 -6.71
CA VAL A 61 10.16 15.59 -6.32
C VAL A 61 11.02 16.77 -5.91
N LEU A 62 10.75 17.94 -6.47
CA LEU A 62 11.49 19.15 -6.15
C LEU A 62 10.77 19.93 -5.05
N ASP A 63 11.52 20.30 -4.01
CA ASP A 63 11.05 21.26 -3.02
C ASP A 63 10.99 22.65 -3.67
N ARG A 64 9.85 23.32 -3.48
CA ARG A 64 9.65 24.70 -3.91
C ARG A 64 10.01 25.60 -2.73
N ALA A 65 11.28 25.58 -2.34
CA ALA A 65 11.82 26.61 -1.46
C ALA A 65 11.88 27.94 -2.21
N ASP A 66 11.78 29.07 -1.50
CA ASP A 66 11.85 30.44 -2.06
C ASP A 66 13.24 30.82 -2.63
N SER A 67 14.17 29.86 -2.71
CA SER A 67 15.50 30.05 -3.27
C SER A 67 15.55 29.71 -4.77
N ALA A 68 16.54 30.26 -5.47
CA ALA A 68 16.76 29.99 -6.90
C ALA A 68 17.13 28.52 -7.20
N THR A 69 17.42 27.72 -6.18
CA THR A 69 17.80 26.31 -6.28
C THR A 69 16.65 25.41 -5.83
N ARG A 70 16.10 24.65 -6.79
CA ARG A 70 15.10 23.61 -6.51
C ARG A 70 15.81 22.35 -6.01
N ALA A 71 15.95 22.21 -4.70
CA ALA A 71 16.48 21.01 -4.09
C ALA A 71 15.49 19.83 -4.22
N ALA A 72 15.99 18.60 -4.16
CA ALA A 72 15.14 17.43 -4.07
C ALA A 72 14.44 17.38 -2.71
N LEU A 73 13.16 17.04 -2.69
CA LEU A 73 12.44 16.74 -1.48
C LEU A 73 12.93 15.39 -0.94
N ALA A 74 13.27 15.35 0.33
CA ALA A 74 13.89 14.22 0.99
C ALA A 74 13.52 14.20 2.46
N LEU A 75 13.74 13.05 3.12
CA LEU A 75 13.55 12.95 4.56
C LEU A 75 14.74 13.60 5.29
N TYR A 76 14.44 14.26 6.40
CA TYR A 76 15.42 14.97 7.20
C TYR A 76 15.78 14.16 8.44
N GLN A 77 17.06 13.83 8.59
CA GLN A 77 17.61 13.16 9.77
C GLN A 77 18.71 14.05 10.39
N PRO A 78 18.42 14.78 11.48
CA PRO A 78 19.44 15.54 12.19
C PRO A 78 20.44 14.59 12.86
N SER A 79 21.75 14.80 12.66
CA SER A 79 22.79 14.17 13.49
C SER A 79 23.57 15.22 14.27
N TRP A 80 24.18 14.81 15.40
CA TRP A 80 24.98 15.68 16.27
C TRP A 80 26.11 16.39 15.51
N TRP A 81 26.67 15.75 14.49
CA TRP A 81 27.89 16.21 13.80
C TRP A 81 27.62 16.80 12.41
N SER A 82 26.49 16.45 11.79
CA SER A 82 26.01 17.02 10.51
C SER A 82 24.55 16.65 10.26
N SER A 83 23.72 17.58 9.78
CA SER A 83 22.42 17.20 9.23
C SER A 83 22.63 16.44 7.93
N LYS A 84 22.09 15.22 7.83
CA LYS A 84 22.16 14.43 6.60
C LYS A 84 20.77 14.39 5.97
N VAL A 85 20.69 14.84 4.73
CA VAL A 85 19.53 14.59 3.88
C VAL A 85 19.58 13.10 3.51
N VAL A 86 18.53 12.36 3.85
CA VAL A 86 18.44 10.93 3.57
C VAL A 86 17.13 10.63 2.87
N GLY A 87 17.16 9.68 1.94
CA GLY A 87 15.95 9.22 1.28
C GLY A 87 15.23 10.29 0.44
N GLU A 88 15.84 10.67 -0.69
CA GLU A 88 15.15 11.45 -1.72
C GLU A 88 13.84 10.76 -2.14
N LEU A 89 12.82 11.58 -2.35
CA LEU A 89 11.49 11.12 -2.68
C LEU A 89 11.26 11.05 -4.19
N GLU A 90 10.70 9.93 -4.64
CA GLU A 90 10.03 9.78 -5.92
C GLU A 90 8.51 9.70 -5.70
N ALA A 91 7.72 10.07 -6.71
CA ALA A 91 6.26 10.04 -6.61
C ALA A 91 5.59 9.46 -7.86
N TYR A 92 4.51 8.72 -7.64
CA TYR A 92 3.61 8.22 -8.67
C TYR A 92 2.21 8.79 -8.42
N ALA A 93 1.56 9.34 -9.45
CA ALA A 93 0.25 9.96 -9.32
C ALA A 93 -0.72 9.45 -10.39
N CYS A 94 -1.91 9.03 -9.99
CA CYS A 94 -2.98 8.71 -10.92
C CYS A 94 -3.55 9.99 -11.52
N VAL A 95 -3.49 10.12 -12.85
CA VAL A 95 -4.02 11.31 -13.56
C VAL A 95 -5.55 11.39 -13.49
N ALA A 96 -6.24 10.26 -13.28
CA ALA A 96 -7.71 10.22 -13.28
C ALA A 96 -8.34 10.62 -11.95
N CYS A 97 -7.81 10.12 -10.82
CA CYS A 97 -8.40 10.35 -9.50
C CYS A 97 -7.49 11.09 -8.52
N GLY A 98 -6.25 11.39 -8.89
CA GLY A 98 -5.32 12.14 -8.06
C GLY A 98 -4.70 11.35 -6.90
N LEU A 99 -4.90 10.03 -6.79
CA LEU A 99 -4.16 9.21 -5.82
C LEU A 99 -2.64 9.38 -6.05
N VAL A 100 -1.91 9.73 -4.99
CA VAL A 100 -0.44 9.87 -5.02
C VAL A 100 0.21 8.88 -4.07
N GLU A 101 1.27 8.22 -4.55
CA GLU A 101 2.16 7.39 -3.76
C GLU A 101 3.57 7.98 -3.76
N TRP A 102 4.20 7.96 -2.58
CA TRP A 102 5.54 8.48 -2.36
C TRP A 102 6.47 7.32 -1.98
N TRP A 103 7.67 7.31 -2.55
CA TRP A 103 8.67 6.29 -2.28
C TRP A 103 10.01 6.93 -1.98
N VAL A 104 10.80 6.24 -1.17
CA VAL A 104 12.19 6.58 -0.90
C VAL A 104 13.08 5.81 -1.87
N ARG A 105 13.95 6.50 -2.63
CA ARG A 105 14.80 5.85 -3.66
C ARG A 105 15.91 4.97 -3.06
N GLU A 106 16.41 5.34 -1.88
CA GLU A 106 17.51 4.64 -1.19
C GLU A 106 17.17 4.42 0.29
N PRO A 107 16.26 3.49 0.60
CA PRO A 107 15.76 3.31 1.98
C PRO A 107 16.84 2.79 2.95
N GLY A 108 17.96 2.24 2.46
CA GLY A 108 19.05 1.74 3.29
C GLY A 108 19.71 2.80 4.17
N ALA A 109 19.50 4.09 3.89
CA ALA A 109 19.95 5.19 4.74
C ALA A 109 19.01 5.49 5.93
N LEU A 110 17.81 4.90 5.96
CA LEU A 110 16.80 5.06 7.02
C LEU A 110 17.05 4.04 8.15
N ALA A 111 18.14 4.21 8.90
CA ALA A 111 18.55 3.23 9.91
C ALA A 111 18.31 3.68 11.36
N GLU A 112 17.93 4.94 11.59
CA GLU A 112 17.89 5.49 12.95
C GLU A 112 16.53 6.09 13.28
N HIS A 113 16.10 5.90 14.53
CA HIS A 113 14.96 6.61 15.09
C HIS A 113 15.39 7.98 15.58
N ASP A 114 14.59 8.99 15.28
CA ASP A 114 14.74 10.32 15.86
C ASP A 114 13.38 10.99 16.15
N LYS A 115 13.40 12.30 16.40
CA LYS A 115 12.20 13.09 16.70
C LYS A 115 11.23 13.19 15.51
N TYR A 116 11.72 13.14 14.29
CA TYR A 116 11.01 13.38 13.03
C TYR A 116 10.80 12.11 12.20
N LEU A 117 11.61 11.06 12.39
CA LEU A 117 11.51 9.77 11.73
C LEU A 117 11.40 8.62 12.75
N ARG A 118 10.41 7.74 12.56
CA ARG A 118 10.24 6.52 13.35
C ARG A 118 10.01 5.34 12.43
N ILE A 119 10.74 4.25 12.66
CA ILE A 119 10.48 2.97 12.00
C ILE A 119 9.34 2.25 12.73
N LEU A 120 8.37 1.72 11.98
CA LEU A 120 7.23 0.98 12.51
C LEU A 120 7.35 -0.46 12.02
N ASP A 121 7.30 -1.41 12.95
CA ASP A 121 7.33 -2.84 12.65
C ASP A 121 5.93 -3.44 12.86
N GLY A 122 5.02 -3.13 11.93
CA GLY A 122 3.68 -3.70 11.88
C GLY A 122 2.68 -3.25 12.96
N ALA A 123 3.11 -2.53 14.00
CA ALA A 123 2.23 -1.93 14.99
C ALA A 123 1.79 -0.52 14.58
N GLU A 124 0.48 -0.21 14.71
CA GLU A 124 0.01 1.16 14.55
C GLU A 124 0.71 2.08 15.57
N PRO A 125 1.22 3.26 15.15
CA PRO A 125 1.69 4.25 16.09
C PRO A 125 0.54 4.62 17.03
N GLY A 126 0.73 4.45 18.34
CA GLY A 126 -0.27 4.82 19.34
C GLY A 126 -0.84 6.21 19.05
N ALA A 127 -2.17 6.33 19.14
CA ALA A 127 -3.00 7.46 18.68
C ALA A 127 -2.74 8.85 19.31
N GLY A 128 -1.59 9.06 19.95
CA GLY A 128 -1.18 10.34 20.55
C GLY A 128 -0.02 10.97 19.78
N GLY A 129 -0.29 11.51 18.60
CA GLY A 129 0.66 12.35 17.86
C GLY A 129 0.16 13.80 17.82
N PRO A 130 1.04 14.81 17.95
CA PRO A 130 0.65 16.22 18.10
C PRO A 130 -0.03 16.85 16.88
N TYR A 131 -0.15 16.11 15.76
CA TYR A 131 -0.74 16.60 14.50
C TYR A 131 -2.10 15.98 14.16
N ARG A 132 -2.71 15.19 15.07
CA ARG A 132 -4.09 14.71 14.93
C ARG A 132 -4.97 15.38 15.98
N GLY A 133 -5.36 16.62 15.72
CA GLY A 133 -6.36 17.36 16.50
C GLY A 133 -6.53 18.79 15.99
N GLY A 134 -7.72 19.09 15.43
CA GLY A 134 -8.12 20.41 14.96
C GLY A 134 -8.74 20.38 13.58
#